data_AF-A0A060YGE3-F1
#
_entry.id   AF-A0A060YGE3-F1
#
_cell.length_a   1.000
_cell.length_b   1.000
_cell.length_c   1.000
_cell.angle_alpha   90.00
_cell.angle_beta   90.00
_cell.angle_gamma   90.00
#
_symmetry.space_group_name_H-M   'P 1'
#
loop_
_entity.id
_entity.type
_entity.pdbx_description
1 polymer ?
#
loop_
_entity_poly.entity_id
_entity_poly.type
_entity_poly.pdbx_seq_one_letter_code
_entity_poly.pdbx_strand_id
1 'polypeptide(L)'
;MCSDHCRPRRTSLDTIGMQTFFSVKKHVCSLHSKLLTLFCLEHEEPICSVCEGSSKQTHDCIPVDEAALDRKSQAQKTENQIQEDFEKLHQFLRYEEAARMAVLREEEEDEDD
;
A
#
# COMPACT_ATOMS: atom_id res chain seq x y z
N MET A 1 19.51 -6.34 -16.51
CA MET A 1 18.49 -6.15 -15.46
C MET A 1 18.02 -4.70 -15.60
N CYS A 2 16.73 -4.41 -15.50
CA CYS A 2 16.21 -3.04 -15.56
C CYS A 2 16.69 -2.18 -14.38
N SER A 3 17.17 -2.87 -13.33
CA SER A 3 17.42 -2.34 -11.99
C SER A 3 18.80 -1.74 -11.75
N ASP A 4 19.75 -1.76 -12.70
CA ASP A 4 21.13 -1.37 -12.31
C ASP A 4 21.25 0.10 -11.90
N HIS A 5 20.39 1.05 -12.30
CA HIS A 5 20.69 2.47 -12.00
C HIS A 5 19.56 3.51 -11.94
N CYS A 6 18.27 3.17 -12.04
CA CYS A 6 17.24 4.23 -11.98
C CYS A 6 16.88 4.61 -10.54
N ARG A 7 17.87 5.07 -9.76
CA ARG A 7 17.64 5.64 -8.43
C ARG A 7 16.90 6.98 -8.58
N PRO A 8 15.67 7.13 -8.06
CA PRO A 8 14.92 8.37 -8.21
C PRO A 8 15.63 9.51 -7.48
N ARG A 9 16.02 10.57 -8.22
CA ARG A 9 16.43 11.83 -7.59
C ARG A 9 15.18 12.67 -7.36
N ARG A 10 14.92 13.08 -6.11
CA ARG A 10 13.91 14.11 -5.84
C ARG A 10 14.47 15.44 -6.36
N THR A 11 13.82 16.03 -7.35
CA THR A 11 14.16 17.37 -7.82
C THR A 11 13.02 18.32 -7.45
N SER A 12 13.33 19.47 -6.84
CA SER A 12 12.43 20.63 -6.88
C SER A 12 12.56 21.19 -8.29
N LEU A 13 11.55 21.00 -9.14
CA LEU A 13 11.47 21.68 -10.42
C LEU A 13 10.66 22.94 -10.20
N ASP A 14 11.36 24.04 -9.96
CA ASP A 14 10.77 25.36 -9.82
C ASP A 14 10.39 25.87 -11.21
N THR A 15 9.14 25.62 -11.64
CA THR A 15 8.58 26.39 -12.75
C THR A 15 8.31 27.81 -12.24
N ILE A 16 9.16 28.76 -12.60
CA ILE A 16 8.89 30.19 -12.47
C ILE A 16 7.71 30.50 -13.40
N GLY A 17 6.50 30.48 -12.84
CA GLY A 17 5.25 30.67 -13.58
C GLY A 17 4.03 30.60 -12.67
N MET A 18 3.85 31.68 -11.89
CA MET A 18 2.59 32.21 -11.32
C MET A 18 1.40 31.24 -11.09
N GLN A 19 1.11 30.99 -9.81
CA GLN A 19 -0.21 30.66 -9.19
C GLN A 19 -0.75 29.22 -9.29
N THR A 20 -0.35 28.36 -8.33
CA THR A 20 -1.18 27.58 -7.37
C THR A 20 -0.31 26.47 -6.75
N PHE A 21 -0.12 26.51 -5.43
CA PHE A 21 0.80 25.62 -4.70
C PHE A 21 0.17 24.23 -4.46
N PHE A 22 0.23 23.36 -5.46
CA PHE A 22 0.32 21.92 -5.23
C PHE A 22 1.65 21.44 -5.79
N SER A 23 2.65 21.28 -4.92
CA SER A 23 3.99 20.82 -5.29
C SER A 23 3.95 19.32 -5.55
N VAL A 24 3.60 18.92 -6.78
CA VAL A 24 3.71 17.53 -7.23
C VAL A 24 5.21 17.26 -7.43
N LYS A 25 5.86 16.68 -6.41
CA LYS A 25 7.26 16.22 -6.50
C LYS A 25 7.32 15.10 -7.54
N LYS A 26 7.82 15.40 -8.74
CA LYS A 26 8.01 14.38 -9.77
C LYS A 26 9.41 13.79 -9.67
N HIS A 27 9.50 12.47 -9.78
CA HIS A 27 10.78 11.76 -9.77
C HIS A 27 11.37 11.72 -11.18
N VAL A 28 12.69 11.86 -11.26
CA VAL A 28 13.44 11.83 -12.51
C VAL A 28 14.43 10.66 -12.46
N CYS A 29 14.58 9.95 -13.58
CA CYS A 29 15.62 8.93 -13.71
C CYS A 29 16.99 9.58 -13.74
N SER A 30 17.88 9.16 -12.84
CA SER A 30 19.24 9.71 -12.75
C SER A 30 20.09 9.42 -13.98
N LEU A 31 19.77 8.37 -14.75
CA LEU A 31 20.49 8.02 -15.98
C LEU A 31 20.03 8.83 -17.20
N HIS A 32 18.71 8.91 -17.39
CA HIS A 32 18.13 9.43 -18.62
C HIS A 32 17.60 10.86 -18.48
N SER A 33 17.57 11.41 -17.26
CA SER A 33 16.98 12.71 -16.94
C SER A 33 15.53 12.86 -17.45
N LYS A 34 14.81 11.74 -17.54
CA LYS A 34 13.39 11.66 -17.91
C LYS A 34 12.54 11.35 -16.69
N LEU A 35 11.30 11.82 -16.70
CA LEU A 35 10.34 11.55 -15.62
C LEU A 35 10.09 10.05 -15.47
N LEU A 36 9.94 9.59 -14.24
CA LEU A 36 9.55 8.22 -13.92
C LEU A 36 8.03 8.10 -13.97
N THR A 37 7.50 7.90 -15.17
CA THR A 37 6.06 7.83 -15.44
C THR A 37 5.51 6.42 -15.56
N LEU A 38 6.39 5.41 -15.61
CA LEU A 38 6.03 3.99 -15.71
C LEU A 38 6.43 3.27 -14.43
N PHE A 39 5.76 2.16 -14.14
CA PHE A 39 5.99 1.29 -13.00
C PHE A 39 6.16 -0.14 -13.52
N CYS A 40 7.31 -0.75 -13.26
CA CYS A 40 7.57 -2.13 -13.61
C CYS A 40 6.99 -3.04 -12.51
N LEU A 41 6.10 -3.95 -12.89
CA LEU A 41 5.38 -4.80 -11.95
C LEU A 41 6.28 -5.87 -11.33
N GLU A 42 7.30 -6.34 -12.05
CA GLU A 42 8.20 -7.40 -11.61
C GLU A 42 9.21 -6.91 -10.56
N HIS A 43 9.68 -5.67 -10.70
CA HIS A 43 10.66 -5.07 -9.79
C HIS A 43 10.03 -4.11 -8.78
N GLU A 44 8.72 -3.85 -8.91
CA GLU A 44 7.97 -2.93 -8.07
C GLU A 44 8.58 -1.52 -7.98
N GLU A 45 9.15 -1.04 -9.08
CA GLU A 45 9.88 0.24 -9.12
C GLU A 45 9.43 1.13 -10.29
N PRO A 46 9.41 2.46 -10.08
CA PRO A 46 9.11 3.40 -11.13
C PRO A 46 10.31 3.59 -12.07
N ILE A 47 10.06 3.53 -13.38
CA ILE A 47 11.06 3.68 -14.44
C ILE A 47 10.66 4.79 -15.41
N CYS A 48 11.62 5.28 -16.20
CA CYS A 48 11.33 6.16 -17.32
C CYS A 48 11.10 5.36 -18.61
N SER A 49 10.45 5.97 -19.60
CA SER A 49 10.18 5.35 -20.92
C SER A 49 11.43 4.87 -21.67
N VAL A 50 12.61 5.43 -21.37
CA VAL A 50 13.87 4.96 -21.98
C VAL A 50 14.36 3.67 -21.33
N CYS A 51 14.20 3.53 -20.01
CA CYS A 51 14.57 2.32 -19.29
C CYS A 51 13.76 1.11 -19.78
N GLU A 52 12.47 1.32 -20.04
CA GLU A 52 11.56 0.30 -20.58
C GLU A 52 12.10 -0.31 -21.88
N GLY A 53 12.41 0.53 -22.88
CA GLY A 53 12.92 0.05 -24.17
C GLY A 53 14.37 -0.47 -24.16
N SER A 54 15.14 -0.15 -23.11
CA SER A 54 16.53 -0.60 -22.97
C SER A 54 16.69 -1.99 -22.35
N SER A 55 15.60 -2.55 -21.81
CA SER A 55 15.65 -3.85 -21.17
C SER A 55 15.88 -4.98 -22.19
N LYS A 56 16.76 -5.92 -21.82
CA LYS A 56 16.96 -7.17 -22.58
C LYS A 56 15.74 -8.11 -22.49
N GLN A 57 14.84 -7.84 -21.54
CA GLN A 57 13.61 -8.60 -21.29
C GLN A 57 12.41 -7.64 -21.35
N THR A 58 11.33 -8.07 -21.99
CA THR A 58 10.06 -7.35 -21.94
C THR A 58 9.44 -7.56 -20.56
N HIS A 59 9.26 -6.48 -19.80
CA HIS A 59 8.61 -6.47 -18.49
C HIS A 59 7.30 -5.73 -18.58
N ASP A 60 6.30 -6.19 -17.83
CA ASP A 60 5.00 -5.56 -17.79
C ASP A 60 5.10 -4.24 -17.01
N CYS A 61 4.91 -3.15 -17.76
CA CYS A 61 5.01 -1.80 -17.24
C CYS A 61 3.67 -1.09 -17.40
N ILE A 62 3.22 -0.41 -16.35
CA ILE A 62 1.99 0.38 -16.36
C ILE A 62 2.28 1.83 -15.93
N PRO A 63 1.41 2.80 -16.22
CA PRO A 63 1.54 4.15 -15.69
C PRO A 63 1.62 4.16 -14.15
N VAL A 64 2.49 5.00 -13.59
CA VAL A 64 2.65 5.12 -12.12
C VAL A 64 1.35 5.53 -11.42
N ASP A 65 0.51 6.32 -12.09
CA ASP A 65 -0.78 6.75 -11.54
C ASP A 65 -1.76 5.58 -11.44
N GLU A 66 -1.74 4.66 -12.41
CA GLU A 66 -2.55 3.44 -12.40
C GLU A 66 -2.07 2.49 -11.29
N ALA A 67 -0.76 2.22 -11.22
CA ALA A 67 -0.17 1.43 -10.14
C ALA A 67 -0.48 2.02 -8.74
N ALA A 68 -0.49 3.35 -8.61
CA ALA A 68 -0.81 4.02 -7.36
C ALA A 68 -2.29 3.86 -6.97
N LEU A 69 -3.21 3.93 -7.94
CA LEU A 69 -4.64 3.70 -7.70
C LEU A 69 -4.89 2.26 -7.26
N ASP A 70 -4.29 1.28 -7.94
CA ASP A 70 -4.45 -0.13 -7.61
C ASP A 70 -3.90 -0.44 -6.22
N ARG A 71 -2.68 0.01 -5.90
CA ARG A 71 -2.08 -0.16 -4.58
C ARG A 71 -2.91 0.49 -3.47
N LYS A 72 -3.50 1.67 -3.74
CA LYS A 72 -4.38 2.34 -2.79
C LYS A 72 -5.66 1.53 -2.54
N SER A 73 -6.30 1.05 -3.61
CA SER A 73 -7.50 0.20 -3.53
C SER A 73 -7.22 -1.08 -2.75
N GLN A 74 -6.11 -1.75 -3.06
CA GLN A 74 -5.67 -2.95 -2.35
C GLN A 74 -5.42 -2.69 -0.87
N ALA A 75 -4.73 -1.59 -0.53
CA ALA A 75 -4.47 -1.22 0.86
C ALA A 75 -5.77 -1.01 1.65
N GLN A 76 -6.74 -0.29 1.07
CA GLN A 76 -8.05 -0.07 1.71
C GLN A 76 -8.82 -1.36 1.91
N LYS A 77 -8.80 -2.26 0.92
CA LYS A 77 -9.43 -3.58 1.04
C LYS A 77 -8.79 -4.40 2.17
N THR A 78 -7.46 -4.43 2.24
CA THR A 78 -6.74 -5.14 3.29
C THR A 78 -7.02 -4.54 4.67
N GLU A 79 -7.05 -3.21 4.78
CA GLU A 79 -7.41 -2.50 6.02
C GLU A 79 -8.81 -2.90 6.51
N ASN A 80 -9.81 -2.85 5.63
CA ASN A 80 -11.18 -3.27 5.97
C ASN A 80 -11.25 -4.75 6.39
N GLN A 81 -10.54 -5.64 5.68
CA GLN A 81 -10.50 -7.06 6.04
C GLN A 81 -9.92 -7.28 7.44
N ILE A 82 -8.82 -6.60 7.76
CA ILE A 82 -8.21 -6.67 9.09
C ILE A 82 -9.22 -6.19 10.14
N GLN A 83 -9.89 -5.06 9.90
CA GLN A 83 -10.88 -4.55 10.84
C GLN A 83 -12.01 -5.55 11.09
N GLU A 84 -12.59 -6.13 10.04
CA GLU A 84 -13.64 -7.15 10.16
C GLU A 84 -13.18 -8.39 10.93
N ASP A 85 -11.95 -8.85 10.69
CA ASP A 85 -11.41 -10.04 11.36
C ASP A 85 -11.22 -9.79 12.87
N PHE A 86 -10.77 -8.59 13.25
CA PHE A 86 -10.67 -8.19 14.65
C PHE A 86 -12.05 -8.00 15.31
N GLU A 87 -13.04 -7.50 14.58
CA GLU A 87 -14.41 -7.40 15.08
C GLU A 87 -15.01 -8.79 15.38
N LYS A 88 -14.82 -9.75 14.47
CA LYS A 88 -15.24 -11.15 14.69
C LYS A 88 -14.53 -11.78 15.87
N LEU A 89 -13.22 -11.55 16.00
CA LEU A 89 -12.45 -12.05 17.14
C LEU A 89 -12.96 -11.48 18.46
N HIS A 90 -13.22 -10.17 18.54
CA HIS A 90 -13.77 -9.55 19.75
C HIS A 90 -15.17 -10.09 20.09
N GLN A 91 -16.01 -10.34 19.09
CA GLN A 91 -17.34 -10.92 19.33
C GLN A 91 -17.22 -12.34 19.89
N PHE A 92 -16.32 -13.16 19.33
CA PHE A 92 -16.04 -14.50 19.82
C PHE A 92 -15.58 -14.47 21.28
N LEU A 93 -14.59 -13.63 21.62
CA LEU A 93 -14.06 -13.51 22.97
C LEU A 93 -15.13 -13.10 23.99
N ARG A 94 -15.98 -12.13 23.64
CA ARG A 94 -17.10 -11.71 24.53
C ARG A 94 -18.09 -12.83 24.77
N TYR A 95 -18.39 -13.62 23.75
CA TYR A 95 -19.29 -14.76 23.89
C TYR A 95 -18.67 -15.84 24.80
N GLU A 96 -17.41 -16.19 24.57
CA GLU A 96 -16.70 -17.19 25.36
C GLU A 96 -16.54 -16.75 26.83
N GLU A 97 -16.24 -15.48 27.07
CA GLU A 97 -16.20 -14.87 28.41
C GLU A 97 -17.57 -14.95 29.09
N ALA A 98 -18.64 -14.53 28.42
CA ALA A 98 -19.99 -14.57 28.98
C ALA A 98 -20.45 -16.00 29.31
N ALA A 99 -20.12 -16.98 28.45
CA ALA A 99 -20.43 -18.38 28.67
C ALA A 99 -19.71 -18.94 29.90
N ARG A 100 -18.40 -18.65 30.05
CA ARG A 100 -17.64 -19.06 31.24
C ARG A 100 -18.16 -18.41 32.52
N MET A 101 -18.46 -17.12 32.47
CA MET A 101 -19.01 -16.40 33.63
C MET A 101 -20.41 -16.89 34.01
N ALA A 102 -21.20 -17.41 33.07
CA ALA A 102 -22.51 -17.98 33.38
C ALA A 102 -22.39 -19.28 34.18
N VAL A 103 -21.49 -20.18 33.78
CA VAL A 103 -21.21 -21.41 34.52
C VAL A 103 -20.80 -21.11 35.96
N LEU A 104 -19.89 -20.15 36.17
CA LEU A 104 -19.46 -19.79 37.52
C LEU A 104 -20.60 -19.26 38.41
N ARG A 105 -21.54 -18.49 37.85
CA ARG A 105 -22.69 -18.00 38.63
C ARG A 105 -23.65 -19.11 39.04
N GLU A 106 -23.86 -20.10 38.16
CA GLU A 106 -24.67 -21.28 38.48
C GLU A 106 -24.01 -22.10 39.60
N GLU A 107 -22.69 -22.30 39.53
CA GLU A 107 -21.93 -22.98 40.58
C GLU A 107 -21.99 -22.25 41.95
N GLU A 108 -21.91 -20.92 41.96
CA GLU A 108 -22.03 -20.12 43.19
C GLU A 108 -23.44 -20.20 43.81
N GLU A 109 -24.50 -20.22 42.99
CA GLU A 109 -25.89 -20.34 43.47
C GLU A 109 -26.19 -21.74 44.05
N ASP A 110 -25.62 -22.81 43.48
CA ASP A 110 -25.78 -24.19 43.95
C ASP A 110 -25.04 -24.49 45.27
N GLU A 111 -24.01 -23.69 45.63
CA GLU A 111 -23.27 -23.85 46.90
C GLU A 111 -23.95 -23.19 48.11
N ASP A 112 -24.87 -22.25 47.88
CA ASP A 112 -25.56 -21.48 48.93
C ASP A 112 -26.88 -22.14 49.43
N ASP A 113 -27.33 -23.25 48.81
CA ASP A 113 -28.54 -24.04 49.16
C ASP A 113 -28.25 -25.32 49.98
#